data_AF-A0A961I4U9-F1
#
_entry.id   AF-A0A961I4U9-F1
#
_cell.length_a   1.000
_cell.length_b   1.000
_cell.length_c   1.000
_cell.angle_alpha   90.00
_cell.angle_beta   90.00
_cell.angle_gamma   90.00
#
_symmetry.space_group_name_H-M   'P 1'
#
loop_
_entity.id
_entity.type
_entity.pdbx_description
1 polymer ?
#
loop_
_entity_poly.entity_id
_entity_poly.type
_entity_poly.pdbx_seq_one_letter_code
_entity_poly.pdbx_strand_id
1 'polypeptide(L)'
;MRSFTLRLAVILPLCFLGLLRPATADPSCGRDGVPINGIARPAGMDTYMYFGPDYSSDTPSPMIIVFHGTVDISNLLFQIYSETIENSTDRIWRNAIVIGPMAQEHGLWYEGARQYAPEVDALLEFMHRHYNIDRDRVYAAGWSAGAVFLGNYSYLRQTVFAGAVFHEGGGLFGVSGAQVSDRCKLPVFFQVGANDFMMPQIERHRSFLAARGHAVVFHAEAGREHGMATWPSSGITPFEWMRNHTLCGSLQPGRCEAQPVTEQSLHAQYRYLLSIMGPHLEGHIKSYGTGFAEVVRVLTVAPELEELTLLNLPDDVMQYIPKMENLTELSIEAQAMGEQGLSASKQFKGQGLRFLAGSKIRRLNLSNLTEMDSDRLLHLKQMPELKELWLSDIQLNEGSIDHLGQLSGLRRLVISGSGLDEGQLNRLKSLLSETEVFLR
;
A
#
# COMPACT_ATOMS: atom_id res chain seq x y z
N MET A 1 8.20 30.30 29.61
CA MET A 1 7.52 29.14 29.00
C MET A 1 8.51 28.53 28.03
N ARG A 2 8.99 27.31 28.29
CA ARG A 2 10.10 26.72 27.52
C ARG A 2 9.52 26.12 26.23
N SER A 3 9.84 26.67 25.07
CA SER A 3 9.57 26.00 23.79
C SER A 3 10.52 24.81 23.68
N PHE A 4 9.98 23.60 23.78
CA PHE A 4 10.74 22.38 23.50
C PHE A 4 10.78 22.21 21.98
N THR A 5 11.96 22.33 21.39
CA THR A 5 12.20 21.91 20.00
C THR A 5 12.59 20.44 20.05
N LEU A 6 11.65 19.54 19.74
CA LEU A 6 11.86 18.09 19.81
C LEU A 6 12.13 17.52 18.41
N ARG A 7 13.34 16.97 18.20
CA ARG A 7 13.73 16.25 16.98
C ARG A 7 13.54 14.75 17.20
N LEU A 8 12.76 14.07 16.37
CA LEU A 8 12.61 12.60 16.43
C LEU A 8 13.13 11.92 15.16
N ALA A 9 13.88 10.84 15.32
CA ALA A 9 14.18 9.87 14.28
C ALA A 9 13.65 8.50 14.73
N VAL A 10 12.65 7.98 14.04
CA VAL A 10 12.18 6.59 14.21
C VAL A 10 12.10 5.94 12.84
N ILE A 11 12.85 4.86 12.67
CA ILE A 11 12.76 3.94 11.54
C ILE A 11 11.61 2.97 11.86
N LEU A 12 10.47 3.13 11.22
CA LEU A 12 9.35 2.19 11.33
C LEU A 12 9.59 0.98 10.40
N PRO A 13 9.61 -0.26 10.91
CA PRO A 13 9.59 -1.44 10.06
C PRO A 13 8.20 -1.59 9.43
N LEU A 14 8.16 -2.07 8.18
CA LEU A 14 6.97 -2.29 7.33
C LEU A 14 5.79 -3.04 7.99
N CYS A 15 5.99 -3.70 9.13
CA CYS A 15 5.00 -4.54 9.79
C CYS A 15 3.90 -3.80 10.59
N PHE A 16 3.99 -2.49 10.83
CA PHE A 16 3.10 -1.79 11.78
C PHE A 16 1.85 -1.13 11.18
N LEU A 17 1.75 -0.97 9.85
CA LEU A 17 0.62 -0.31 9.19
C LEU A 17 -0.66 -1.15 9.11
N GLY A 18 -0.59 -2.47 9.34
CA GLY A 18 -1.75 -3.37 9.27
C GLY A 18 -2.80 -3.18 10.37
N LEU A 19 -2.50 -2.43 11.43
CA LEU A 19 -3.34 -2.35 12.64
C LEU A 19 -4.00 -0.98 12.87
N LEU A 20 -3.67 0.05 12.06
CA LEU A 20 -4.27 1.39 12.14
C LEU A 20 -5.54 1.55 11.29
N ARG A 21 -6.20 0.46 10.89
CA ARG A 21 -7.46 0.52 10.13
C ARG A 21 -8.68 0.37 11.08
N PRO A 22 -9.60 1.33 11.14
CA PRO A 22 -11.01 0.99 11.31
C PRO A 22 -11.47 0.33 10.02
N ALA A 23 -12.70 -0.17 10.02
CA ALA A 23 -13.40 -0.63 8.82
C ALA A 23 -13.66 0.52 7.82
N THR A 24 -12.59 1.16 7.33
CA THR A 24 -12.60 2.17 6.31
C THR A 24 -11.48 1.81 5.34
N ALA A 25 -11.85 1.08 4.31
CA ALA A 25 -12.06 1.70 3.01
C ALA A 25 -12.62 0.63 2.06
N ASP A 26 -13.20 1.06 0.94
CA ASP A 26 -12.46 0.68 -0.25
C ASP A 26 -12.43 1.80 -1.28
N PRO A 27 -11.26 2.14 -1.85
CA PRO A 27 -11.13 2.75 -3.17
C PRO A 27 -11.82 2.01 -4.33
N SER A 28 -12.77 1.10 -4.10
CA SER A 28 -13.61 0.53 -5.15
C SER A 28 -14.44 1.67 -5.76
N CYS A 29 -14.17 2.17 -6.95
CA CYS A 29 -13.66 1.45 -8.09
C CYS A 29 -12.27 1.99 -8.45
N GLY A 30 -11.22 1.16 -8.34
CA GLY A 30 -9.99 1.40 -9.07
C GLY A 30 -10.33 1.41 -10.55
N ARG A 31 -10.50 2.62 -11.10
CA ARG A 31 -11.17 2.83 -12.39
C ARG A 31 -10.22 3.33 -13.46
N ASP A 32 -8.94 2.96 -13.39
CA ASP A 32 -7.95 3.41 -14.39
C ASP A 32 -7.01 2.29 -14.86
N GLY A 33 -7.10 1.08 -14.29
CA GLY A 33 -6.24 -0.04 -14.66
C GLY A 33 -6.57 -0.57 -16.06
N VAL A 34 -5.74 -0.22 -17.05
CA VAL A 34 -5.71 -0.91 -18.35
C VAL A 34 -5.39 -2.38 -18.07
N PRO A 35 -6.15 -3.35 -18.62
CA PRO A 35 -5.83 -4.76 -18.44
C PRO A 35 -4.44 -5.05 -19.01
N ILE A 36 -3.58 -5.63 -18.18
CA ILE A 36 -2.23 -6.04 -18.55
C ILE A 36 -2.21 -7.57 -18.51
N ASN A 37 -2.28 -8.21 -19.67
CA ASN A 37 -1.99 -9.63 -19.78
C ASN A 37 -0.49 -9.80 -20.01
N GLY A 38 0.22 -10.36 -19.03
CA GLY A 38 1.67 -10.52 -19.06
C GLY A 38 2.34 -10.19 -17.73
N ILE A 39 3.64 -9.88 -17.79
CA ILE A 39 4.42 -9.53 -16.60
C ILE A 39 4.34 -8.02 -16.37
N ALA A 40 3.98 -7.63 -15.16
CA ALA A 40 4.03 -6.26 -14.68
C ALA A 40 4.77 -6.18 -13.34
N ARG A 41 5.06 -4.97 -12.87
CA ARG A 41 5.71 -4.73 -11.56
C ARG A 41 4.85 -3.90 -10.59
N PRO A 42 3.58 -4.29 -10.34
CA PRO A 42 2.72 -3.60 -9.38
C PRO A 42 3.34 -3.56 -7.99
N ALA A 43 3.28 -2.39 -7.34
CA ALA A 43 3.91 -2.17 -6.02
C ALA A 43 5.40 -2.56 -5.93
N GLY A 44 6.13 -2.59 -7.05
CA GLY A 44 7.55 -2.98 -7.06
C GLY A 44 7.80 -4.49 -7.07
N MET A 45 6.75 -5.32 -7.15
CA MET A 45 6.82 -6.79 -7.20
C MET A 45 6.54 -7.31 -8.61
N ASP A 46 7.47 -8.07 -9.18
CA ASP A 46 7.26 -8.73 -10.47
C ASP A 46 6.10 -9.72 -10.34
N THR A 47 5.09 -9.57 -11.19
CA THR A 47 3.80 -10.25 -11.06
C THR A 47 3.27 -10.60 -12.44
N TYR A 48 2.90 -11.86 -12.65
CA TYR A 48 2.07 -12.24 -13.80
C TYR A 48 0.66 -11.75 -13.56
N MET A 49 0.08 -11.11 -14.56
CA MET A 49 -1.29 -10.60 -14.51
C MET A 49 -2.06 -11.16 -15.69
N TYR A 50 -3.28 -11.63 -15.42
CA TYR A 50 -4.21 -12.07 -16.44
C TYR A 50 -5.62 -11.60 -16.10
N PHE A 51 -6.26 -10.97 -17.06
CA PHE A 51 -7.63 -10.48 -17.00
C PHE A 51 -8.48 -11.37 -17.90
N GLY A 52 -9.56 -11.93 -17.34
CA GLY A 52 -10.46 -12.82 -18.06
C GLY A 52 -11.13 -12.14 -19.27
N PRO A 53 -11.66 -12.95 -20.21
CA PRO A 53 -12.17 -12.46 -21.49
C PRO A 53 -13.38 -11.53 -21.38
N ASP A 54 -14.13 -11.59 -20.27
CA ASP A 54 -15.28 -10.73 -20.02
C ASP A 54 -14.95 -9.59 -19.02
N TYR A 55 -13.66 -9.37 -18.71
CA TYR A 55 -13.22 -8.31 -17.80
C TYR A 55 -13.69 -6.93 -18.24
N SER A 56 -14.20 -6.16 -17.28
CA SER A 56 -14.56 -4.75 -17.45
C SER A 56 -14.25 -3.97 -16.18
N SER A 57 -13.66 -2.78 -16.33
CA SER A 57 -13.43 -1.86 -15.21
C SER A 57 -14.71 -1.41 -14.50
N ASP A 58 -15.88 -1.55 -15.14
CA ASP A 58 -17.18 -1.17 -14.58
C ASP A 58 -17.82 -2.27 -13.73
N THR A 59 -17.35 -3.51 -13.82
CA THR A 59 -17.94 -4.65 -13.11
C THR A 59 -16.97 -5.18 -12.04
N PRO A 60 -17.40 -5.36 -10.77
CA PRO A 60 -16.56 -5.98 -9.76
C PRO A 60 -16.09 -7.38 -10.19
N SER A 61 -14.78 -7.57 -10.24
CA SER A 61 -14.12 -8.79 -10.69
C SER A 61 -13.63 -9.62 -9.50
N PRO A 62 -13.98 -10.92 -9.43
CA PRO A 62 -13.28 -11.84 -8.54
C PRO A 62 -11.77 -11.80 -8.81
N MET A 63 -10.96 -11.98 -7.77
CA MET A 63 -9.51 -12.01 -7.92
C MET A 63 -8.93 -13.27 -7.30
N ILE A 64 -7.99 -13.90 -7.99
CA ILE A 64 -7.26 -15.06 -7.50
C ILE A 64 -5.76 -14.72 -7.49
N ILE A 65 -5.15 -14.76 -6.30
CA ILE A 65 -3.70 -14.66 -6.16
C ILE A 65 -3.07 -16.05 -6.09
N VAL A 66 -2.03 -16.29 -6.89
CA VAL A 66 -1.48 -17.62 -7.13
C VAL A 66 0.02 -17.64 -6.80
N PHE A 67 0.41 -18.43 -5.80
CA PHE A 67 1.78 -18.56 -5.33
C PHE A 67 2.47 -19.80 -5.93
N HIS A 68 3.57 -19.58 -6.65
CA HIS A 68 4.36 -20.64 -7.31
C HIS A 68 5.14 -21.53 -6.31
N GLY A 69 5.72 -22.64 -6.78
CA GLY A 69 6.56 -23.56 -5.99
C GLY A 69 8.03 -23.12 -5.86
N THR A 70 8.86 -23.95 -5.21
CA THR A 70 10.31 -23.70 -5.07
C THR A 70 11.00 -23.76 -6.43
N VAL A 71 11.99 -22.88 -6.67
CA VAL A 71 12.90 -22.90 -7.84
C VAL A 71 12.22 -22.73 -9.20
N ASP A 72 10.90 -22.55 -9.22
CA ASP A 72 10.12 -22.50 -10.44
C ASP A 72 9.81 -21.05 -10.84
N ILE A 73 10.52 -20.56 -11.86
CA ILE A 73 10.19 -19.33 -12.59
C ILE A 73 9.11 -19.59 -13.67
N SER A 74 8.71 -20.85 -13.90
CA SER A 74 7.57 -21.15 -14.75
C SER A 74 6.29 -21.00 -13.92
N ASN A 75 5.40 -20.13 -14.39
CA ASN A 75 4.21 -19.75 -13.63
C ASN A 75 3.08 -20.73 -13.93
N LEU A 76 3.37 -22.02 -13.76
CA LEU A 76 2.49 -23.11 -14.18
C LEU A 76 1.16 -23.09 -13.44
N LEU A 77 1.16 -22.87 -12.12
CA LEU A 77 -0.08 -22.73 -11.37
C LEU A 77 -0.88 -21.52 -11.86
N PHE A 78 -0.23 -20.40 -12.15
CA PHE A 78 -0.89 -19.22 -12.74
C PHE A 78 -1.48 -19.56 -14.11
N GLN A 79 -0.73 -20.26 -14.97
CA GLN A 79 -1.18 -20.69 -16.30
C GLN A 79 -2.42 -21.57 -16.21
N ILE A 80 -2.40 -22.58 -15.33
CA ILE A 80 -3.54 -23.46 -15.08
C ILE A 80 -4.79 -22.65 -14.71
N TYR A 81 -4.66 -21.68 -13.79
CA TYR A 81 -5.79 -20.84 -13.38
C TYR A 81 -6.25 -19.89 -14.48
N SER A 82 -5.33 -19.25 -15.21
CA SER A 82 -5.68 -18.35 -16.32
C SER A 82 -6.32 -19.09 -17.49
N GLU A 83 -5.81 -20.26 -17.87
CA GLU A 83 -6.39 -21.09 -18.94
C GLU A 83 -7.75 -21.64 -18.55
N THR A 84 -7.96 -21.96 -17.26
CA THR A 84 -9.26 -22.37 -16.75
C THR A 84 -10.27 -21.22 -16.85
N ILE A 85 -9.86 -19.98 -16.60
CA ILE A 85 -10.71 -18.80 -16.78
C ILE A 85 -10.99 -18.51 -18.25
N GLU A 86 -9.96 -18.53 -19.11
CA GLU A 86 -10.09 -18.31 -20.56
C GLU A 86 -11.15 -19.23 -21.17
N ASN A 87 -11.09 -20.51 -20.80
CA ASN A 87 -11.96 -21.56 -21.32
C ASN A 87 -13.28 -21.72 -20.53
N SER A 88 -13.50 -20.91 -19.48
CA SER A 88 -14.69 -21.02 -18.66
C SER A 88 -15.94 -20.55 -19.41
N THR A 89 -17.06 -21.24 -19.18
CA THR A 89 -18.41 -20.80 -19.59
C THR A 89 -19.12 -20.01 -18.49
N ASP A 90 -18.53 -19.95 -17.30
CA ASP A 90 -19.09 -19.26 -16.14
C ASP A 90 -18.73 -17.77 -16.17
N ARG A 91 -19.73 -16.91 -16.30
CA ARG A 91 -19.56 -15.46 -16.37
C ARG A 91 -18.82 -14.86 -15.18
N ILE A 92 -18.93 -15.45 -13.99
CA ILE A 92 -18.18 -14.98 -12.81
C ILE A 92 -16.69 -15.14 -13.05
N TRP A 93 -16.28 -16.32 -13.52
CA TRP A 93 -14.87 -16.63 -13.75
C TRP A 93 -14.33 -15.96 -15.00
N ARG A 94 -15.12 -15.84 -16.07
CA ARG A 94 -14.73 -15.08 -17.27
C ARG A 94 -14.45 -13.60 -16.99
N ASN A 95 -15.01 -13.02 -15.92
CA ASN A 95 -14.73 -11.65 -15.45
C ASN A 95 -13.62 -11.61 -14.37
N ALA A 96 -12.98 -12.73 -14.03
CA ALA A 96 -12.00 -12.78 -12.95
C ALA A 96 -10.62 -12.27 -13.37
N ILE A 97 -9.84 -11.85 -12.38
CA ILE A 97 -8.44 -11.46 -12.50
C ILE A 97 -7.59 -12.51 -11.79
N VAL A 98 -6.52 -12.98 -12.43
CA VAL A 98 -5.50 -13.83 -11.82
C VAL A 98 -4.21 -13.04 -11.71
N ILE A 99 -3.58 -13.09 -10.54
CA ILE A 99 -2.23 -12.55 -10.34
C ILE A 99 -1.30 -13.62 -9.77
N GLY A 100 -0.09 -13.69 -10.32
CA GLY A 100 0.98 -14.60 -9.91
C GLY A 100 2.22 -13.82 -9.49
N PRO A 101 2.33 -13.39 -8.22
CA PRO A 101 3.54 -12.72 -7.73
C PRO A 101 4.76 -13.64 -7.81
N MET A 102 5.92 -13.07 -8.13
CA MET A 102 7.20 -13.78 -8.20
C MET A 102 8.07 -13.45 -6.99
N ALA A 103 8.58 -14.48 -6.33
CA ALA A 103 9.62 -14.32 -5.31
C ALA A 103 10.97 -13.96 -5.97
N GLN A 104 11.59 -12.84 -5.57
CA GLN A 104 12.74 -12.23 -6.25
C GLN A 104 14.08 -12.94 -5.98
N GLU A 105 14.28 -13.46 -4.76
CA GLU A 105 15.55 -14.10 -4.34
C GLU A 105 15.42 -15.64 -4.45
N HIS A 106 15.97 -16.20 -5.53
CA HIS A 106 16.05 -17.66 -5.82
C HIS A 106 14.70 -18.41 -5.92
N GLY A 107 13.57 -17.71 -6.04
CA GLY A 107 12.24 -18.33 -6.14
C GLY A 107 11.76 -18.97 -4.83
N LEU A 108 12.29 -18.53 -3.68
CA LEU A 108 11.90 -19.03 -2.36
C LEU A 108 10.93 -18.06 -1.70
N TRP A 109 9.81 -18.56 -1.18
CA TRP A 109 8.84 -17.77 -0.41
C TRP A 109 9.24 -17.55 1.06
N TYR A 110 10.30 -18.23 1.50
CA TYR A 110 10.77 -18.23 2.88
C TYR A 110 12.31 -18.34 2.89
N GLU A 111 12.97 -17.29 3.37
CA GLU A 111 14.41 -17.28 3.62
C GLU A 111 14.70 -16.54 4.94
N GLY A 112 15.15 -17.28 5.95
CA GLY A 112 15.46 -16.72 7.27
C GLY A 112 14.26 -15.99 7.91
N ALA A 113 14.42 -14.71 8.23
CA ALA A 113 13.39 -13.85 8.85
C ALA A 113 12.57 -13.03 7.83
N ARG A 114 12.85 -13.14 6.52
CA ARG A 114 12.17 -12.37 5.47
C ARG A 114 10.92 -13.13 5.03
N GLN A 115 9.76 -12.53 5.28
CA GLN A 115 8.46 -13.04 4.83
C GLN A 115 8.00 -12.10 3.72
N TYR A 116 7.74 -12.57 2.50
CA TYR A 116 7.19 -11.77 1.38
C TYR A 116 5.80 -11.17 1.68
N ALA A 117 5.30 -11.33 2.91
CA ALA A 117 3.98 -10.91 3.32
C ALA A 117 3.75 -9.39 3.14
N PRO A 118 4.68 -8.48 3.50
CA PRO A 118 4.50 -7.04 3.23
C PRO A 118 4.45 -6.69 1.74
N GLU A 119 5.27 -7.34 0.90
CA GLU A 119 5.28 -7.13 -0.55
C GLU A 119 3.97 -7.63 -1.18
N VAL A 120 3.49 -8.79 -0.76
CA VAL A 120 2.19 -9.34 -1.19
C VAL A 120 1.03 -8.48 -0.68
N ASP A 121 1.11 -7.95 0.55
CA ASP A 121 0.12 -6.99 1.08
C ASP A 121 0.09 -5.72 0.20
N ALA A 122 1.25 -5.16 -0.13
CA ALA A 122 1.36 -3.98 -1.00
C ALA A 122 0.81 -4.26 -2.42
N LEU A 123 1.03 -5.47 -2.94
CA LEU A 123 0.45 -5.93 -4.20
C LEU A 123 -1.07 -6.00 -4.14
N LEU A 124 -1.66 -6.67 -3.14
CA LEU A 124 -3.12 -6.75 -2.98
C LEU A 124 -3.74 -5.35 -2.87
N GLU A 125 -3.12 -4.47 -2.10
CA GLU A 125 -3.57 -3.09 -2.01
C GLU A 125 -3.44 -2.34 -3.33
N PHE A 126 -2.37 -2.56 -4.10
CA PHE A 126 -2.25 -2.01 -5.44
C PHE A 126 -3.40 -2.48 -6.32
N MET A 127 -3.74 -3.78 -6.29
CA MET A 127 -4.84 -4.33 -7.07
C MET A 127 -6.18 -3.69 -6.70
N HIS A 128 -6.50 -3.62 -5.40
CA HIS A 128 -7.73 -2.99 -4.92
C HIS A 128 -7.83 -1.50 -5.28
N ARG A 129 -6.71 -0.79 -5.33
CA ARG A 129 -6.69 0.65 -5.67
C ARG A 129 -6.87 0.94 -7.15
N HIS A 130 -6.41 0.05 -8.03
CA HIS A 130 -6.34 0.34 -9.48
C HIS A 130 -7.35 -0.44 -10.31
N TYR A 131 -7.94 -1.51 -9.76
CA TYR A 131 -8.93 -2.34 -10.43
C TYR A 131 -10.21 -2.47 -9.60
N ASN A 132 -11.34 -2.71 -10.28
CA ASN A 132 -12.63 -2.92 -9.64
C ASN A 132 -12.75 -4.36 -9.11
N ILE A 133 -12.17 -4.63 -7.95
CA ILE A 133 -12.13 -5.98 -7.36
C ILE A 133 -13.37 -6.26 -6.51
N ASP A 134 -14.01 -7.40 -6.74
CA ASP A 134 -15.01 -7.97 -5.83
C ASP A 134 -14.31 -8.49 -4.57
N ARG A 135 -14.38 -7.69 -3.49
CA ARG A 135 -13.73 -7.98 -2.21
C ARG A 135 -14.28 -9.19 -1.48
N ASP A 136 -15.54 -9.54 -1.74
CA ASP A 136 -16.13 -10.75 -1.17
C ASP A 136 -15.66 -12.01 -1.90
N ARG A 137 -14.93 -11.86 -3.02
CA ARG A 137 -14.44 -12.93 -3.89
C ARG A 137 -12.96 -12.77 -4.24
N VAL A 138 -12.15 -12.48 -3.23
CA VAL A 138 -10.70 -12.58 -3.31
C VAL A 138 -10.26 -13.93 -2.78
N TYR A 139 -9.62 -14.75 -3.60
CA TYR A 139 -9.14 -16.08 -3.23
C TYR A 139 -7.63 -16.16 -3.37
N ALA A 140 -7.03 -17.06 -2.62
CA ALA A 140 -5.61 -17.38 -2.74
C ALA A 140 -5.40 -18.85 -3.07
N ALA A 141 -4.41 -19.13 -3.91
CA ALA A 141 -3.98 -20.48 -4.23
C ALA A 141 -2.46 -20.57 -4.13
N GLY A 142 -1.94 -21.70 -3.68
CA GLY A 142 -0.50 -21.92 -3.64
C GLY A 142 -0.14 -23.35 -3.97
N TRP A 143 1.00 -23.56 -4.61
CA TRP A 143 1.56 -24.89 -4.89
C TRP A 143 2.87 -25.11 -4.15
N SER A 144 3.04 -26.27 -3.52
CA SER A 144 4.29 -26.67 -2.85
C SER A 144 4.79 -25.58 -1.87
N ALA A 145 5.94 -24.94 -2.11
CA ALA A 145 6.43 -23.81 -1.32
C ALA A 145 5.44 -22.63 -1.24
N GLY A 146 4.75 -22.30 -2.32
CA GLY A 146 3.72 -21.27 -2.32
C GLY A 146 2.54 -21.64 -1.42
N ALA A 147 2.18 -22.93 -1.35
CA ALA A 147 1.16 -23.44 -0.44
C ALA A 147 1.60 -23.34 1.04
N VAL A 148 2.89 -23.54 1.30
CA VAL A 148 3.50 -23.36 2.62
C VAL A 148 3.43 -21.90 3.06
N PHE A 149 3.87 -20.97 2.20
CA PHE A 149 3.77 -19.54 2.45
C PHE A 149 2.32 -19.12 2.69
N LEU A 150 1.42 -19.59 1.82
CA LEU A 150 -0.01 -19.31 1.89
C LEU A 150 -0.61 -19.73 3.23
N GLY A 151 -0.16 -20.85 3.82
CA GLY A 151 -0.73 -21.34 5.08
C GLY A 151 -0.55 -20.37 6.23
N ASN A 152 0.63 -19.77 6.35
CA ASN A 152 0.89 -18.69 7.29
C ASN A 152 0.18 -17.40 6.88
N TYR A 153 0.33 -17.03 5.61
CA TYR A 153 -0.09 -15.74 5.11
C TYR A 153 -1.62 -15.56 5.20
N SER A 154 -2.38 -16.53 4.70
CA SER A 154 -3.85 -16.51 4.70
C SER A 154 -4.44 -16.66 6.10
N TYR A 155 -3.86 -17.50 6.96
CA TYR A 155 -4.35 -17.66 8.34
C TYR A 155 -4.27 -16.36 9.14
N LEU A 156 -3.25 -15.54 8.92
CA LEU A 156 -3.12 -14.22 9.55
C LEU A 156 -3.99 -13.14 8.88
N ARG A 157 -4.58 -13.44 7.72
CA ARG A 157 -5.34 -12.51 6.86
C ARG A 157 -6.73 -13.05 6.53
N GLN A 158 -7.39 -13.64 7.52
CA GLN A 158 -8.71 -14.29 7.36
C GLN A 158 -9.81 -13.33 6.87
N THR A 159 -9.61 -12.03 7.07
CA THR A 159 -10.52 -10.96 6.62
C THR A 159 -10.21 -10.45 5.22
N VAL A 160 -9.23 -11.05 4.52
CA VAL A 160 -8.87 -10.68 3.15
C VAL A 160 -9.37 -11.72 2.15
N PHE A 161 -9.29 -13.01 2.51
CA PHE A 161 -9.59 -14.10 1.58
C PHE A 161 -10.95 -14.75 1.85
N ALA A 162 -11.76 -14.80 0.80
CA ALA A 162 -12.99 -15.59 0.74
C ALA A 162 -12.72 -17.10 0.80
N GLY A 163 -11.51 -17.53 0.44
CA GLY A 163 -11.03 -18.90 0.63
C GLY A 163 -9.58 -19.07 0.18
N ALA A 164 -8.93 -20.14 0.67
CA ALA A 164 -7.57 -20.50 0.28
C ALA A 164 -7.49 -21.94 -0.26
N VAL A 165 -6.82 -22.12 -1.40
CA VAL A 165 -6.62 -23.42 -2.07
C VAL A 165 -5.16 -23.84 -1.96
N PHE A 166 -4.92 -25.00 -1.39
CA PHE A 166 -3.60 -25.57 -1.17
C PHE A 166 -3.38 -26.74 -2.13
N HIS A 167 -2.47 -26.57 -3.09
CA HIS A 167 -2.07 -27.59 -4.04
C HIS A 167 -0.76 -28.24 -3.61
N GLU A 168 -0.76 -29.56 -3.42
CA GLU A 168 0.45 -30.36 -3.11
C GLU A 168 1.31 -29.73 -2.00
N GLY A 169 0.67 -29.23 -0.95
CA GLY A 169 1.38 -28.49 0.09
C GLY A 169 0.46 -27.83 1.10
N GLY A 170 1.08 -27.08 2.00
CA GLY A 170 0.43 -26.48 3.15
C GLY A 170 1.33 -26.54 4.37
N GLY A 171 1.35 -25.50 5.19
CA GLY A 171 2.19 -25.45 6.37
C GLY A 171 1.81 -24.33 7.31
N LEU A 172 2.19 -24.49 8.58
CA LEU A 172 2.04 -23.48 9.61
C LEU A 172 3.37 -23.37 10.35
N PHE A 173 4.14 -22.34 10.03
CA PHE A 173 5.43 -22.05 10.66
C PHE A 173 5.30 -20.78 11.50
N GLY A 174 5.50 -20.90 12.82
CA GLY A 174 5.59 -19.73 13.71
C GLY A 174 4.28 -19.02 14.05
N VAL A 175 3.11 -19.60 13.74
CA VAL A 175 1.79 -19.01 14.06
C VAL A 175 1.22 -19.46 15.42
N SER A 176 1.99 -20.17 16.25
CA SER A 176 1.51 -20.65 17.55
C SER A 176 1.26 -19.46 18.50
N GLY A 177 -0.01 -19.16 18.78
CA GLY A 177 -0.41 -18.09 19.70
C GLY A 177 -0.79 -16.76 19.04
N ALA A 178 -0.76 -16.66 17.70
CA ALA A 178 -1.25 -15.47 17.01
C ALA A 178 -2.77 -15.30 17.23
N GLN A 179 -3.17 -14.15 17.82
CA GLN A 179 -4.58 -13.76 17.89
C GLN A 179 -5.04 -13.37 16.49
N VAL A 180 -5.97 -14.16 15.95
CA VAL A 180 -6.61 -13.95 14.65
C VAL A 180 -8.10 -13.77 14.86
N SER A 181 -8.79 -13.19 13.88
CA SER A 181 -10.23 -12.92 14.01
C SER A 181 -11.02 -14.20 14.25
N ASP A 182 -11.77 -14.26 15.35
CA ASP A 182 -12.75 -15.33 15.56
C ASP A 182 -14.07 -15.09 14.80
N ARG A 183 -14.26 -13.88 14.28
CA ARG A 183 -15.50 -13.48 13.57
C ARG A 183 -15.52 -13.88 12.10
N CYS A 184 -14.36 -14.13 11.50
CA CYS A 184 -14.24 -14.46 10.09
C CYS A 184 -13.35 -15.69 9.95
N LYS A 185 -13.94 -16.84 9.67
CA LYS A 185 -13.18 -18.08 9.49
C LYS A 185 -12.80 -18.21 8.03
N LEU A 186 -11.51 -18.47 7.78
CA LEU A 186 -10.97 -18.77 6.45
C LEU A 186 -11.41 -20.20 6.03
N PRO A 187 -12.27 -20.37 5.02
CA PRO A 187 -12.52 -21.68 4.45
C PRO A 187 -11.33 -22.10 3.57
N VAL A 188 -10.97 -23.37 3.60
CA VAL A 188 -9.81 -23.90 2.88
C VAL A 188 -10.13 -25.15 2.09
N PHE A 189 -9.46 -25.29 0.96
CA PHE A 189 -9.52 -26.47 0.09
C PHE A 189 -8.11 -27.02 -0.10
N PHE A 190 -7.89 -28.27 0.29
CA PHE A 190 -6.64 -28.97 0.01
C PHE A 190 -6.86 -29.92 -1.16
N GLN A 191 -5.97 -29.82 -2.16
CA GLN A 191 -5.86 -30.76 -3.26
C GLN A 191 -4.44 -31.32 -3.28
N VAL A 192 -4.29 -32.58 -2.90
CA VAL A 192 -2.98 -33.18 -2.64
C VAL A 192 -2.92 -34.63 -3.11
N GLY A 193 -1.74 -35.11 -3.44
CA GLY A 193 -1.46 -36.54 -3.63
C GLY A 193 -1.43 -37.27 -2.29
N ALA A 194 -2.13 -38.40 -2.19
CA ALA A 194 -2.18 -39.18 -0.94
C ALA A 194 -0.80 -39.73 -0.50
N ASN A 195 0.15 -39.85 -1.43
CA ASN A 195 1.52 -40.30 -1.21
C ASN A 195 2.55 -39.15 -1.25
N ASP A 196 2.10 -37.89 -1.26
CA ASP A 196 3.00 -36.74 -1.24
C ASP A 196 3.88 -36.74 0.03
N PHE A 197 5.18 -36.49 -0.12
CA PHE A 197 6.13 -36.45 1.01
C PHE A 197 5.78 -35.35 2.02
N MET A 198 5.03 -34.32 1.61
CA MET A 198 4.54 -33.24 2.46
C MET A 198 3.29 -33.62 3.27
N MET A 199 2.69 -34.80 3.06
CA MET A 199 1.44 -35.22 3.70
C MET A 199 1.43 -35.07 5.24
N PRO A 200 2.50 -35.44 5.99
CA PRO A 200 2.51 -35.22 7.44
C PRO A 200 2.38 -33.75 7.83
N GLN A 201 2.91 -32.83 7.02
CA GLN A 201 2.80 -31.39 7.24
C GLN A 201 1.42 -30.85 6.86
N ILE A 202 0.90 -31.29 5.71
CA ILE A 202 -0.44 -30.97 5.23
C ILE A 202 -1.49 -31.37 6.28
N GLU A 203 -1.38 -32.58 6.83
CA GLU A 203 -2.34 -33.10 7.80
C GLU A 203 -2.30 -32.33 9.14
N ARG A 204 -1.10 -31.89 9.56
CA ARG A 204 -0.95 -30.98 10.72
C ARG A 204 -1.63 -29.63 10.46
N HIS A 205 -1.43 -29.07 9.27
CA HIS A 205 -2.04 -27.79 8.89
C HIS A 205 -3.58 -27.91 8.86
N ARG A 206 -4.09 -28.93 8.17
CA ARG A 206 -5.51 -29.26 8.09
C ARG A 206 -6.15 -29.41 9.46
N SER A 207 -5.51 -30.19 10.34
CA SER A 207 -5.98 -30.43 11.71
C SER A 207 -5.98 -29.15 12.54
N PHE A 208 -4.95 -28.31 12.41
CA PHE A 208 -4.87 -27.03 13.12
C PHE A 208 -6.02 -26.08 12.75
N LEU A 209 -6.34 -25.98 11.46
CA LEU A 209 -7.42 -25.15 10.96
C LEU A 209 -8.78 -25.68 11.41
N ALA A 210 -9.01 -27.00 11.26
CA ALA A 210 -10.25 -27.63 11.70
C ALA A 210 -10.50 -27.43 13.20
N ALA A 211 -9.46 -27.59 14.04
CA ALA A 211 -9.54 -27.38 15.48
C ALA A 211 -9.91 -25.94 15.89
N ARG A 212 -9.78 -24.97 14.98
CA ARG A 212 -10.11 -23.54 15.18
C ARG A 212 -11.41 -23.11 14.50
N GLY A 213 -12.18 -24.07 13.98
CA GLY A 213 -13.49 -23.84 13.39
C GLY A 213 -13.45 -23.34 11.94
N HIS A 214 -12.31 -23.50 11.25
CA HIS A 214 -12.24 -23.23 9.82
C HIS A 214 -12.92 -24.35 9.03
N ALA A 215 -13.68 -23.99 8.01
CA ALA A 215 -14.24 -24.98 7.08
C ALA A 215 -13.09 -25.57 6.24
N VAL A 216 -12.96 -26.89 6.23
CA VAL A 216 -11.87 -27.59 5.55
C VAL A 216 -12.45 -28.61 4.58
N VAL A 217 -12.14 -28.45 3.30
CA VAL A 217 -12.32 -29.49 2.29
C VAL A 217 -10.97 -30.12 2.02
N PHE A 218 -10.93 -31.46 2.03
CA PHE A 218 -9.70 -32.22 1.86
C PHE A 218 -9.88 -33.26 0.76
N HIS A 219 -9.22 -33.03 -0.38
CA HIS A 219 -9.20 -33.93 -1.52
C HIS A 219 -7.80 -34.53 -1.66
N ALA A 220 -7.67 -35.81 -1.30
CA ALA A 220 -6.43 -36.57 -1.44
C ALA A 220 -6.56 -37.60 -2.56
N GLU A 221 -5.74 -37.47 -3.60
CA GLU A 221 -5.76 -38.35 -4.77
C GLU A 221 -4.96 -39.62 -4.48
N ALA A 222 -5.65 -40.77 -4.45
CA ALA A 222 -5.05 -42.05 -4.11
C ALA A 222 -3.91 -42.43 -5.07
N GLY A 223 -2.76 -42.82 -4.52
CA GLY A 223 -1.61 -43.26 -5.30
C GLY A 223 -0.76 -42.14 -5.91
N ARG A 224 -1.18 -40.88 -5.83
CA ARG A 224 -0.43 -39.75 -6.40
C ARG A 224 0.62 -39.23 -5.40
N GLU A 225 1.83 -39.04 -5.89
CA GLU A 225 2.97 -38.45 -5.17
C GLU A 225 3.02 -36.93 -5.39
N HIS A 226 4.02 -36.25 -4.80
CA HIS A 226 4.22 -34.82 -5.01
C HIS A 226 4.43 -34.52 -6.50
N GLY A 227 3.60 -33.65 -7.06
CA GLY A 227 3.63 -33.35 -8.48
C GLY A 227 3.08 -31.98 -8.79
N MET A 228 2.91 -31.69 -10.08
CA MET A 228 2.25 -30.46 -10.52
C MET A 228 0.79 -30.46 -10.06
N ALA A 229 0.27 -29.32 -9.64
CA ALA A 229 -1.16 -29.14 -9.39
C ALA A 229 -1.97 -29.54 -10.64
N THR A 230 -2.96 -30.40 -10.48
CA THR A 230 -3.88 -30.81 -11.55
C THR A 230 -5.31 -30.58 -11.08
N TRP A 231 -6.27 -30.46 -11.99
CA TRP A 231 -7.68 -30.48 -11.58
C TRP A 231 -8.10 -31.91 -11.23
N PRO A 232 -8.97 -32.08 -10.22
CA PRO A 232 -9.35 -33.40 -9.78
C PRO A 232 -10.15 -34.09 -10.90
N SER A 233 -9.88 -35.38 -11.12
CA SER A 233 -10.60 -36.18 -12.12
C SER A 233 -12.05 -36.50 -11.72
N SER A 234 -12.40 -36.28 -10.45
CA SER A 234 -13.74 -36.46 -9.90
C SER A 234 -13.94 -35.61 -8.63
N GLY A 235 -15.18 -35.24 -8.33
CA GLY A 235 -15.53 -34.40 -7.18
C GLY A 235 -15.62 -32.91 -7.53
N ILE A 236 -15.70 -32.07 -6.50
CA ILE A 236 -15.82 -30.62 -6.66
C ILE A 236 -14.45 -30.01 -7.00
N THR A 237 -14.40 -29.19 -8.03
CA THR A 237 -13.19 -28.46 -8.41
C THR A 237 -12.96 -27.26 -7.49
N PRO A 238 -11.72 -26.75 -7.37
CA PRO A 238 -11.47 -25.52 -6.63
C PRO A 238 -12.29 -24.32 -7.14
N PHE A 239 -12.56 -24.21 -8.44
CA PHE A 239 -13.41 -23.15 -9.00
C PHE A 239 -14.87 -23.28 -8.58
N GLU A 240 -15.45 -24.48 -8.58
CA GLU A 240 -16.81 -24.71 -8.07
C GLU A 240 -16.89 -24.48 -6.55
N TRP A 241 -15.84 -24.86 -5.82
CA TRP A 241 -15.76 -24.61 -4.39
C TRP A 241 -15.68 -23.11 -4.09
N MET A 242 -14.75 -22.38 -4.71
CA MET A 242 -14.61 -20.93 -4.55
C MET A 242 -15.91 -20.21 -4.89
N ARG A 243 -16.63 -20.63 -5.94
CA ARG A 243 -17.91 -20.02 -6.35
C ARG A 243 -18.95 -19.97 -5.21
N ASN A 244 -18.90 -20.94 -4.31
CA ASN A 244 -19.85 -21.08 -3.20
C ASN A 244 -19.35 -20.46 -1.88
N HIS A 245 -18.18 -19.80 -1.88
CA HIS A 245 -17.62 -19.17 -0.69
C HIS A 245 -17.46 -17.67 -0.92
N THR A 246 -17.90 -16.88 0.06
CA THR A 246 -17.63 -15.45 0.13
C THR A 246 -16.92 -15.13 1.44
N LEU A 247 -16.27 -13.97 1.48
CA LEU A 247 -15.59 -13.49 2.67
C LEU A 247 -16.52 -13.53 3.89
N CYS A 248 -16.08 -14.24 4.94
CA CYS A 248 -16.82 -14.47 6.18
C CYS A 248 -18.23 -15.09 6.05
N GLY A 249 -18.56 -15.71 4.90
CA GLY A 249 -19.86 -16.38 4.69
C GLY A 249 -21.05 -15.43 4.55
N SER A 250 -20.83 -14.20 4.07
CA SER A 250 -21.86 -13.15 3.97
C SER A 250 -23.15 -13.60 3.24
N LEU A 251 -24.26 -13.53 3.98
CA LEU A 251 -25.64 -13.64 3.50
C LEU A 251 -25.97 -12.51 2.52
N GLN A 252 -26.37 -12.88 1.30
CA GLN A 252 -26.81 -12.05 0.18
C GLN A 252 -25.79 -11.03 -0.37
N PRO A 253 -25.78 -10.80 -1.71
CA PRO A 253 -25.00 -9.74 -2.33
C PRO A 253 -25.57 -8.38 -1.90
N GLY A 254 -25.12 -7.90 -0.76
CA GLY A 254 -25.21 -6.50 -0.41
C GLY A 254 -24.37 -5.73 -1.42
N ARG A 255 -25.02 -4.87 -2.19
CA ARG A 255 -24.33 -3.85 -2.98
C ARG A 255 -23.29 -3.16 -2.09
N CYS A 256 -22.14 -2.82 -2.66
CA CYS A 256 -21.19 -1.89 -2.04
C CYS A 256 -21.92 -0.59 -1.67
N GLU A 257 -22.42 -0.49 -0.44
CA GLU A 257 -22.74 0.78 0.19
C GLU A 257 -21.65 1.06 1.22
N ALA A 258 -20.76 1.98 0.85
CA ALA A 258 -19.74 2.51 1.73
C ALA A 258 -20.40 3.11 2.98
N GLN A 259 -19.90 2.75 4.16
CA GLN A 259 -20.10 3.63 5.31
C GLN A 259 -19.10 4.79 5.19
N PRO A 260 -19.55 6.05 5.30
CA PRO A 260 -18.66 7.20 5.20
C PRO A 260 -17.58 7.15 6.28
N VAL A 261 -16.35 7.57 5.94
CA VAL A 261 -15.31 7.88 6.94
C VAL A 261 -15.83 9.03 7.78
N THR A 262 -16.32 8.71 8.97
CA THR A 262 -16.80 9.72 9.90
C THR A 262 -15.63 10.28 10.69
N GLU A 263 -15.76 11.51 11.15
CA GLU A 263 -14.82 12.14 12.08
C GLU A 263 -14.56 11.28 13.32
N GLN A 264 -15.59 10.56 13.79
CA GLN A 264 -15.49 9.61 14.90
C GLN A 264 -14.54 8.43 14.61
N SER A 265 -14.51 7.95 13.37
CA SER A 265 -13.62 6.87 12.94
C SER A 265 -12.16 7.33 12.89
N LEU A 266 -11.89 8.54 12.40
CA LEU A 266 -10.56 9.15 12.40
C LEU A 266 -10.05 9.35 13.83
N HIS A 267 -10.89 9.84 14.74
CA HIS A 267 -10.54 9.97 16.16
C HIS A 267 -10.23 8.64 16.84
N ALA A 268 -10.84 7.53 16.39
CA ALA A 268 -10.50 6.20 16.90
C ALA A 268 -9.11 5.76 16.42
N GLN A 269 -8.77 6.00 15.14
CA GLN A 269 -7.43 5.73 14.60
C GLN A 269 -6.37 6.57 15.28
N TYR A 270 -6.66 7.86 15.49
CA TYR A 270 -5.75 8.78 16.14
C TYR A 270 -5.47 8.38 17.59
N ARG A 271 -6.49 7.96 18.36
CA ARG A 271 -6.29 7.41 19.71
C ARG A 271 -5.46 6.14 19.71
N TYR A 272 -5.63 5.29 18.72
CA TYR A 272 -4.80 4.09 18.57
C TYR A 272 -3.35 4.46 18.22
N LEU A 273 -3.14 5.42 17.31
CA LEU A 273 -1.83 5.98 16.98
C LEU A 273 -1.14 6.55 18.23
N LEU A 274 -1.86 7.29 19.08
CA LEU A 274 -1.36 7.77 20.37
C LEU A 274 -1.05 6.63 21.35
N SER A 275 -1.83 5.55 21.34
CA SER A 275 -1.59 4.42 22.24
C SER A 275 -0.29 3.66 21.93
N ILE A 276 0.12 3.66 20.65
CA ILE A 276 1.34 2.98 20.20
C ILE A 276 2.55 3.93 20.17
N MET A 277 2.33 5.24 19.98
CA MET A 277 3.39 6.24 19.90
C MET A 277 3.60 7.04 21.20
N GLY A 278 2.69 6.91 22.16
CA GLY A 278 2.66 7.70 23.40
C GLY A 278 1.85 9.00 23.28
N PRO A 279 1.61 9.71 24.41
CA PRO A 279 0.75 10.90 24.48
C PRO A 279 1.30 12.14 23.77
N HIS A 280 2.54 12.11 23.29
CA HIS A 280 3.18 13.20 22.55
C HIS A 280 3.61 12.70 21.17
N LEU A 281 2.77 12.96 20.15
CA LEU A 281 3.14 12.86 18.74
C LEU A 281 4.07 14.02 18.38
N GLU A 282 5.22 14.12 19.03
CA GLU A 282 6.20 15.19 18.81
C GLU A 282 7.39 14.64 18.02
N GLY A 283 7.34 14.81 16.70
CA GLY A 283 8.52 14.73 15.82
C GLY A 283 8.43 13.78 14.62
N HIS A 284 9.24 14.14 13.62
CA HIS A 284 9.29 13.70 12.23
C HIS A 284 8.77 12.28 11.92
N ILE A 285 7.75 12.21 11.06
CA ILE A 285 7.30 10.94 10.47
C ILE A 285 8.27 10.58 9.34
N LYS A 286 9.19 9.65 9.63
CA LYS A 286 10.00 9.00 8.61
C LYS A 286 9.34 7.68 8.23
N SER A 287 8.81 7.58 7.02
CA SER A 287 8.15 6.37 6.53
C SER A 287 8.61 6.03 5.12
N TYR A 288 8.91 4.75 4.89
CA TYR A 288 9.25 4.18 3.59
C TYR A 288 8.14 3.19 3.18
N GLY A 289 7.49 3.35 2.01
CA GLY A 289 6.53 2.38 1.45
C GLY A 289 5.03 2.76 1.42
N THR A 290 4.20 2.01 0.68
CA THR A 290 2.78 2.32 0.41
C THR A 290 1.89 2.35 1.67
N GLY A 291 1.08 3.41 1.83
CA GLY A 291 0.18 3.63 3.00
C GLY A 291 0.05 5.10 3.46
N PHE A 292 0.81 6.02 2.84
CA PHE A 292 1.05 7.39 3.30
C PHE A 292 -0.17 8.31 3.45
N ALA A 293 -1.10 8.27 2.50
CA ALA A 293 -2.27 9.15 2.50
C ALA A 293 -3.18 8.90 3.71
N GLU A 294 -3.19 7.68 4.24
CA GLU A 294 -4.05 7.33 5.37
C GLU A 294 -3.49 7.89 6.68
N VAL A 295 -2.17 7.81 6.90
CA VAL A 295 -1.53 8.41 8.07
C VAL A 295 -1.76 9.92 8.07
N VAL A 296 -1.54 10.59 6.93
CA VAL A 296 -1.79 12.04 6.81
C VAL A 296 -3.27 12.37 7.00
N ARG A 297 -4.20 11.51 6.57
CA ARG A 297 -5.63 11.63 6.88
C ARG A 297 -5.94 11.54 8.37
N VAL A 298 -5.32 10.61 9.09
CA VAL A 298 -5.52 10.47 10.55
C VAL A 298 -5.02 11.71 11.28
N LEU A 299 -3.93 12.31 10.83
CA LEU A 299 -3.40 13.54 11.41
C LEU A 299 -4.31 14.76 11.24
N THR A 300 -5.31 14.72 10.35
CA THR A 300 -6.28 15.81 10.21
C THR A 300 -7.14 16.03 11.44
N VAL A 301 -7.27 15.02 12.31
CA VAL A 301 -7.99 15.13 13.59
C VAL A 301 -7.05 15.25 14.79
N ALA A 302 -5.75 15.51 14.56
CA ALA A 302 -4.79 15.71 15.64
C ALA A 302 -4.90 17.14 16.19
N PRO A 303 -5.46 17.35 17.39
CA PRO A 303 -5.77 18.70 17.88
C PRO A 303 -4.52 19.52 18.22
N GLU A 304 -3.38 18.88 18.50
CA GLU A 304 -2.15 19.55 18.94
C GLU A 304 -1.06 19.59 17.84
N LEU A 305 -1.39 19.23 16.59
CA LEU A 305 -0.38 19.14 15.53
C LEU A 305 -0.03 20.52 14.97
N GLU A 306 1.05 21.10 15.49
CA GLU A 306 1.57 22.41 15.05
C GLU A 306 2.68 22.32 14.00
N GLU A 307 3.44 21.22 14.00
CA GLU A 307 4.61 21.03 13.14
C GLU A 307 4.58 19.66 12.45
N LEU A 308 4.81 19.61 11.14
CA LEU A 308 4.79 18.37 10.34
C LEU A 308 5.95 18.33 9.36
N THR A 309 6.64 17.20 9.30
CA THR A 309 7.66 16.91 8.28
C THR A 309 7.23 15.73 7.43
N LEU A 310 7.27 15.90 6.11
CA LEU A 310 6.89 14.93 5.10
C LEU A 310 8.13 14.56 4.29
N LEU A 311 8.48 13.28 4.28
CA LEU A 311 9.65 12.76 3.56
C LEU A 311 9.22 11.94 2.34
N ASN A 312 9.75 12.27 1.17
CA ASN A 312 9.58 11.50 -0.07
C ASN A 312 8.11 11.23 -0.45
N LEU A 313 7.22 12.21 -0.24
CA LEU A 313 5.78 12.05 -0.52
C LEU A 313 5.36 12.64 -1.87
N PRO A 314 4.39 12.03 -2.57
CA PRO A 314 3.80 12.59 -3.77
C PRO A 314 2.92 13.82 -3.49
N ASP A 315 2.72 14.65 -4.52
CA ASP A 315 1.98 15.92 -4.47
C ASP A 315 0.52 15.81 -4.00
N ASP A 316 -0.14 14.68 -4.25
CA ASP A 316 -1.55 14.46 -3.95
C ASP A 316 -1.84 14.39 -2.44
N VAL A 317 -0.85 14.08 -1.62
CA VAL A 317 -0.97 14.08 -0.15
C VAL A 317 -1.25 15.48 0.40
N MET A 318 -0.84 16.54 -0.30
CA MET A 318 -0.99 17.91 0.16
C MET A 318 -2.45 18.35 0.30
N GLN A 319 -3.41 17.64 -0.32
CA GLN A 319 -4.85 17.93 -0.21
C GLN A 319 -5.40 17.79 1.22
N TYR A 320 -4.70 17.09 2.11
CA TYR A 320 -5.13 16.87 3.49
C TYR A 320 -4.61 17.92 4.47
N ILE A 321 -3.53 18.62 4.11
CA ILE A 321 -2.84 19.58 4.98
C ILE A 321 -3.76 20.74 5.43
N PRO A 322 -4.63 21.32 4.58
CA PRO A 322 -5.52 22.40 5.01
C PRO A 322 -6.50 22.00 6.12
N LYS A 323 -6.74 20.70 6.32
CA LYS A 323 -7.64 20.20 7.37
C LYS A 323 -6.97 20.17 8.75
N MET A 324 -5.65 20.35 8.82
CA MET A 324 -4.90 20.42 10.07
C MET A 324 -4.95 21.84 10.61
N GLU A 325 -6.02 22.19 11.33
CA GLU A 325 -6.36 23.58 11.67
C GLU A 325 -5.32 24.32 12.51
N ASN A 326 -4.44 23.59 13.20
CA ASN A 326 -3.39 24.12 14.07
C ASN A 326 -1.99 24.01 13.47
N LEU A 327 -1.83 23.47 12.26
CA LEU A 327 -0.54 23.31 11.63
C LEU A 327 0.05 24.67 11.21
N THR A 328 1.16 25.05 11.82
CA THR A 328 1.87 26.31 11.56
C THR A 328 3.23 26.11 10.90
N GLU A 329 3.81 24.92 10.98
CA GLU A 329 5.07 24.58 10.31
C GLU A 329 4.95 23.30 9.47
N LEU A 330 5.39 23.39 8.22
CA LEU A 330 5.46 22.27 7.30
C LEU A 330 6.86 22.17 6.70
N SER A 331 7.48 21.01 6.81
CA SER A 331 8.70 20.64 6.09
C SER A 331 8.40 19.55 5.08
N ILE A 332 8.82 19.74 3.83
CA ILE A 332 8.74 18.75 2.76
C ILE A 332 10.17 18.51 2.31
N GLU A 333 10.65 17.29 2.48
CA GLU A 333 12.04 16.95 2.16
C GLU A 333 12.08 15.74 1.24
N ALA A 334 13.03 15.77 0.31
CA ALA A 334 13.45 14.58 -0.42
C ALA A 334 14.80 14.13 0.13
N GLN A 335 14.96 12.83 0.36
CA GLN A 335 16.25 12.24 0.73
C GLN A 335 16.84 11.53 -0.48
N ALA A 336 18.12 11.78 -0.77
CA ALA A 336 18.89 10.99 -1.72
C ALA A 336 18.99 9.55 -1.19
N MET A 337 18.17 8.65 -1.72
CA MET A 337 18.35 7.22 -1.56
C MET A 337 19.53 6.83 -2.46
N GLY A 338 20.57 6.20 -1.91
CA GLY A 338 21.79 5.84 -2.65
C GLY A 338 21.51 5.06 -3.95
N GLU A 339 22.53 4.95 -4.82
CA GLU A 339 22.48 4.49 -6.23
C GLU A 339 21.77 3.14 -6.53
N GLN A 340 21.25 2.43 -5.52
CA GLN A 340 20.57 1.14 -5.62
C GLN A 340 19.06 1.19 -5.24
N GLY A 341 18.48 2.35 -4.91
CA GLY A 341 17.10 2.46 -4.42
C GLY A 341 16.07 2.81 -5.50
N LEU A 342 15.45 1.79 -6.11
CA LEU A 342 14.24 1.82 -6.96
C LEU A 342 13.77 3.17 -7.54
N SER A 343 14.00 3.33 -8.85
CA SER A 343 13.14 3.97 -9.86
C SER A 343 12.60 5.39 -9.59
N ALA A 344 12.92 6.30 -10.52
CA ALA A 344 12.54 7.71 -10.63
C ALA A 344 11.01 8.05 -10.66
N SER A 345 10.16 7.37 -9.88
CA SER A 345 8.72 7.68 -9.81
C SER A 345 8.27 7.87 -8.36
N LYS A 346 7.71 9.05 -8.07
CA LYS A 346 7.13 9.57 -6.80
C LYS A 346 7.98 10.54 -5.96
N GLN A 347 8.86 11.33 -6.59
CA GLN A 347 9.36 12.54 -5.94
C GLN A 347 8.32 13.68 -6.00
N PHE A 348 8.28 14.52 -4.97
CA PHE A 348 7.44 15.72 -4.92
C PHE A 348 7.85 16.70 -6.04
N LYS A 349 6.93 17.01 -6.96
CA LYS A 349 7.19 17.88 -8.11
C LYS A 349 6.75 19.33 -7.90
N GLY A 350 6.05 19.62 -6.80
CA GLY A 350 5.59 20.96 -6.43
C GLY A 350 4.13 21.25 -6.79
N GLN A 351 3.48 20.42 -7.59
CA GLN A 351 2.08 20.60 -7.99
C GLN A 351 1.10 20.61 -6.80
N GLY A 352 1.45 19.92 -5.71
CA GLY A 352 0.68 19.82 -4.48
C GLY A 352 0.65 21.11 -3.67
N LEU A 353 1.58 22.05 -3.90
CA LEU A 353 1.60 23.36 -3.22
C LEU A 353 0.30 24.14 -3.43
N ARG A 354 -0.43 23.89 -4.53
CA ARG A 354 -1.76 24.48 -4.78
C ARG A 354 -2.78 24.20 -3.68
N PHE A 355 -2.64 23.08 -2.98
CA PHE A 355 -3.58 22.70 -1.92
C PHE A 355 -3.34 23.48 -0.64
N LEU A 356 -2.17 24.10 -0.46
CA LEU A 356 -1.85 24.87 0.75
C LEU A 356 -2.50 26.26 0.78
N ALA A 357 -3.30 26.59 -0.23
CA ALA A 357 -4.05 27.84 -0.29
C ALA A 357 -4.91 28.05 0.96
N GLY A 358 -4.80 29.22 1.58
CA GLY A 358 -5.53 29.57 2.80
C GLY A 358 -5.06 28.85 4.07
N SER A 359 -3.98 28.07 4.02
CA SER A 359 -3.42 27.43 5.22
C SER A 359 -2.86 28.44 6.22
N LYS A 360 -2.84 28.06 7.50
CA LYS A 360 -2.25 28.85 8.60
C LYS A 360 -0.75 28.61 8.76
N ILE A 361 -0.10 28.00 7.77
CA ILE A 361 1.32 27.68 7.79
C ILE A 361 2.12 28.98 7.74
N ARG A 362 2.98 29.17 8.73
CA ARG A 362 3.88 30.32 8.90
C ARG A 362 5.31 30.01 8.51
N ARG A 363 5.74 28.76 8.66
CA ARG A 363 7.07 28.28 8.30
C ARG A 363 6.94 27.14 7.30
N LEU A 364 7.50 27.33 6.10
CA LEU A 364 7.52 26.31 5.05
C LEU A 364 8.96 26.00 4.66
N ASN A 365 9.34 24.74 4.78
CA ASN A 365 10.63 24.25 4.29
C ASN A 365 10.41 23.36 3.08
N LEU A 366 11.02 23.72 1.95
CA LEU A 366 11.01 22.95 0.69
C LEU A 366 12.43 22.53 0.30
N SER A 367 13.40 22.61 1.22
CA SER A 367 14.80 22.37 0.90
C SER A 367 15.06 20.93 0.45
N ASN A 368 16.10 20.74 -0.37
CA ASN A 368 16.50 19.46 -0.96
C ASN A 368 15.51 18.84 -1.96
N LEU A 369 14.52 19.60 -2.44
CA LEU A 369 13.58 19.14 -3.46
C LEU A 369 14.15 19.39 -4.87
N THR A 370 15.24 18.68 -5.19
CA THR A 370 16.02 18.88 -6.42
C THR A 370 15.23 18.67 -7.71
N GLU A 371 14.18 17.84 -7.69
CA GLU A 371 13.30 17.58 -8.83
C GLU A 371 12.02 18.43 -8.84
N MET A 372 11.86 19.38 -7.91
CA MET A 372 10.71 20.29 -7.89
C MET A 372 10.81 21.31 -9.03
N ASP A 373 9.70 21.51 -9.73
CA ASP A 373 9.55 22.61 -10.68
C ASP A 373 9.37 23.93 -9.90
N SER A 374 10.35 24.84 -9.96
CA SER A 374 10.35 26.08 -9.18
C SER A 374 9.27 27.09 -9.62
N ASP A 375 8.65 26.92 -10.80
CA ASP A 375 7.46 27.70 -11.19
C ASP A 375 6.27 27.39 -10.27
N ARG A 376 6.24 26.21 -9.62
CA ARG A 376 5.17 25.84 -8.69
C ARG A 376 5.14 26.70 -7.43
N LEU A 377 6.20 27.48 -7.16
CA LEU A 377 6.22 28.48 -6.09
C LEU A 377 5.15 29.57 -6.27
N LEU A 378 4.56 29.73 -7.48
CA LEU A 378 3.44 30.63 -7.73
C LEU A 378 2.24 30.39 -6.79
N HIS A 379 2.08 29.17 -6.27
CA HIS A 379 0.99 28.82 -5.38
C HIS A 379 1.16 29.40 -3.97
N LEU A 380 2.38 29.71 -3.54
CA LEU A 380 2.68 30.21 -2.20
C LEU A 380 2.07 31.58 -1.92
N LYS A 381 1.77 32.38 -2.95
CA LYS A 381 1.07 33.67 -2.79
C LYS A 381 -0.32 33.54 -2.17
N GLN A 382 -0.88 32.33 -2.17
CA GLN A 382 -2.17 32.00 -1.58
C GLN A 382 -2.06 31.58 -0.10
N MET A 383 -0.87 31.67 0.51
CA MET A 383 -0.61 31.37 1.93
C MET A 383 -0.43 32.68 2.71
N PRO A 384 -1.52 33.31 3.21
CA PRO A 384 -1.47 34.67 3.78
C PRO A 384 -0.65 34.77 5.07
N GLU A 385 -0.49 33.65 5.80
CA GLU A 385 0.27 33.60 7.05
C GLU A 385 1.75 33.26 6.88
N LEU A 386 2.21 32.91 5.67
CA LEU A 386 3.60 32.48 5.44
C LEU A 386 4.60 33.60 5.79
N LYS A 387 5.48 33.35 6.75
CA LYS A 387 6.50 34.29 7.24
C LYS A 387 7.92 33.83 6.96
N GLU A 388 8.18 32.54 6.97
CA GLU A 388 9.51 31.99 6.73
C GLU A 388 9.46 30.91 5.64
N LEU A 389 10.34 31.02 4.65
CA LEU A 389 10.47 30.09 3.54
C LEU A 389 11.94 29.65 3.38
N TRP A 390 12.17 28.35 3.34
CA TRP A 390 13.50 27.76 3.10
C TRP A 390 13.51 27.00 1.77
N LEU A 391 14.42 27.39 0.87
CA LEU A 391 14.58 26.85 -0.49
C LEU A 391 16.05 26.46 -0.75
N SER A 392 16.71 25.80 0.21
CA SER A 392 18.09 25.35 0.01
C SER A 392 18.13 24.16 -0.94
N ASP A 393 19.13 24.12 -1.83
CA ASP A 393 19.38 23.02 -2.77
C ASP A 393 18.20 22.75 -3.72
N ILE A 394 17.58 23.84 -4.20
CA ILE A 394 16.52 23.83 -5.22
C ILE A 394 16.99 24.68 -6.41
N GLN A 395 16.82 24.19 -7.64
CA GLN A 395 17.10 24.97 -8.84
C GLN A 395 16.01 26.03 -9.07
N LEU A 396 16.33 27.29 -8.79
CA LEU A 396 15.44 28.43 -9.02
C LEU A 396 15.66 28.99 -10.42
N ASN A 397 14.56 29.28 -11.12
CA ASN A 397 14.55 29.91 -12.44
C ASN A 397 14.11 31.39 -12.36
N GLU A 398 14.09 32.10 -13.49
CA GLU A 398 13.67 33.51 -13.53
C GLU A 398 12.22 33.73 -13.09
N GLY A 399 11.29 32.85 -13.50
CA GLY A 399 9.88 32.91 -13.13
C GLY A 399 9.65 32.76 -11.62
N SER A 400 10.44 31.91 -10.98
CA SER A 400 10.42 31.69 -9.53
C SER A 400 10.79 32.95 -8.75
N ILE A 401 11.68 33.79 -9.26
CA ILE A 401 12.03 35.10 -8.64
C ILE A 401 10.79 36.02 -8.62
N ASP A 402 10.02 36.05 -9.71
CA ASP A 402 8.79 36.83 -9.79
C ASP A 402 7.71 36.30 -8.85
N HIS A 403 7.61 34.97 -8.73
CA HIS A 403 6.69 34.34 -7.80
C HIS A 403 7.05 34.64 -6.33
N LEU A 404 8.34 34.61 -6.00
CA LEU A 404 8.83 34.97 -4.66
C LEU A 404 8.56 36.44 -4.34
N GLY A 405 8.75 37.35 -5.30
CA GLY A 405 8.42 38.78 -5.14
C GLY A 405 6.93 39.07 -4.86
N GLN A 406 6.03 38.11 -5.12
CA GLN A 406 4.59 38.25 -4.82
C GLN A 406 4.25 37.87 -3.36
N LEU A 407 5.21 37.36 -2.58
CA LEU A 407 5.00 36.92 -1.20
C LEU A 407 5.06 38.09 -0.21
N SER A 408 4.10 39.02 -0.32
CA SER A 408 4.03 40.26 0.47
C SER A 408 4.06 40.09 2.00
N GLY A 409 3.75 38.90 2.52
CA GLY A 409 3.76 38.59 3.95
C GLY A 409 5.08 38.02 4.47
N LEU A 410 6.03 37.69 3.59
CA LEU A 410 7.25 36.95 3.91
C LEU A 410 8.27 37.83 4.63
N ARG A 411 8.80 37.34 5.75
CA ARG A 411 9.77 38.07 6.59
C ARG A 411 11.17 37.49 6.49
N ARG A 412 11.28 36.20 6.21
CA ARG A 412 12.55 35.49 6.08
C ARG A 412 12.54 34.57 4.88
N LEU A 413 13.56 34.70 4.05
CA LEU A 413 13.85 33.79 2.95
C LEU A 413 15.26 33.24 3.13
N VAL A 414 15.41 31.92 3.21
CA VAL A 414 16.72 31.27 3.22
C VAL A 414 16.90 30.55 1.89
N ILE A 415 17.96 30.92 1.17
CA ILE A 415 18.35 30.29 -0.09
C ILE A 415 19.83 29.91 -0.02
N SER A 416 20.14 28.71 -0.50
CA SER A 416 21.50 28.19 -0.68
C SER A 416 21.47 27.19 -1.82
N GLY A 417 22.54 27.06 -2.59
CA GLY A 417 22.58 26.11 -3.71
C GLY A 417 21.50 26.35 -4.78
N SER A 418 21.04 27.59 -4.95
CA SER A 418 19.81 27.91 -5.70
C SER A 418 19.98 28.03 -7.23
N GLY A 419 21.22 28.05 -7.73
CA GLY A 419 21.52 28.25 -9.15
C GLY A 419 21.38 29.69 -9.65
N LEU A 420 21.05 30.66 -8.78
CA LEU A 420 20.89 32.07 -9.14
C LEU A 420 22.24 32.80 -9.27
N ASP A 421 22.36 33.68 -10.28
CA ASP A 421 23.49 34.59 -10.43
C ASP A 421 23.38 35.87 -9.57
N GLU A 422 24.43 36.69 -9.54
CA GLU A 422 24.46 37.92 -8.75
C GLU A 422 23.38 38.94 -9.15
N GLY A 423 23.07 39.06 -10.45
CA GLY A 423 22.04 39.95 -10.95
C GLY A 423 20.65 39.52 -10.52
N GLN A 424 20.36 38.22 -10.61
CA GLN A 424 19.13 37.59 -10.15
C GLN A 424 18.97 37.71 -8.64
N LEU A 425 20.03 37.51 -7.85
CA LEU A 425 20.00 37.71 -6.40
C LEU A 425 19.72 39.17 -6.02
N ASN A 426 20.32 40.13 -6.74
CA ASN A 426 20.06 41.56 -6.52
C ASN A 426 18.61 41.92 -6.86
N ARG A 427 18.08 41.37 -7.96
CA ARG A 427 16.66 41.52 -8.33
C ARG A 427 15.73 40.94 -7.27
N LEU A 428 16.01 39.74 -6.78
CA LEU A 428 15.24 39.10 -5.72
C LEU A 428 15.23 39.94 -4.43
N LYS A 429 16.39 40.44 -4.00
CA LYS A 429 16.50 41.36 -2.85
C LYS A 429 15.73 42.66 -3.04
N SER A 430 15.71 43.21 -4.26
CA SER A 430 14.95 44.42 -4.59
C SER A 430 13.44 44.18 -4.55
N LEU A 431 12.96 43.00 -4.98
CA LEU A 431 11.55 42.64 -4.93
C LEU A 431 11.08 42.34 -3.49
N LEU A 432 12.01 41.90 -2.64
CA LEU A 432 11.79 41.49 -1.25
C LEU A 432 12.40 42.49 -0.27
N SER A 433 12.19 43.79 -0.47
CA SER A 433 12.85 44.85 0.32
C SER A 433 12.55 44.80 1.83
N GLU A 434 11.42 44.22 2.22
CA GLU A 434 10.97 44.06 3.62
C GLU A 434 11.24 42.64 4.18
N THR A 435 11.93 41.78 3.42
CA THR A 435 12.23 40.40 3.80
C THR A 435 13.73 40.24 4.04
N GLU A 436 14.10 39.59 5.15
CA GLU A 436 15.47 39.18 5.41
C GLU A 436 15.85 38.00 4.48
N VAL A 437 16.71 38.25 3.49
CA VAL A 437 17.22 37.23 2.57
C VAL A 437 18.58 36.73 3.07
N PHE A 438 18.63 35.48 3.53
CA PHE A 438 19.86 34.81 3.95
C PHE A 438 20.41 33.94 2.82
N LEU A 439 21.66 34.21 2.46
CA LEU A 439 22.45 33.39 1.55
C LEU A 439 23.38 32.53 2.41
N ARG A 440 23.25 31.19 2.36
CA ARG A 440 24.13 30.26 3.10
C ARG A 440 25.11 29.55 2.20
#